data_AF-A0A953HBG0-F1
#
_entry.id   AF-A0A953HBG0-F1
#
_cell.length_a   1.000
_cell.length_b   1.000
_cell.length_c   1.000
_cell.angle_alpha   90.00
_cell.angle_beta   90.00
_cell.angle_gamma   90.00
#
_symmetry.space_group_name_H-M   'P 1'
#
loop_
_entity.id
_entity.type
_entity.pdbx_description
1 polymer ?
#
loop_
_entity_poly.entity_id
_entity_poly.type
_entity_poly.pdbx_seq_one_letter_code
_entity_poly.pdbx_strand_id
1 'polypeptide(L)'
;MAESNTLDGNKNPFFYVSSSEWNLYDYLSTVFREHELPKGVFLLHTLKYLKSFVTTGKSGHEGKLFRIARIIIAFPENQFVLLGDNSQRDPEIYAAIAEKYPQQIAHILIRNVSRDKETATRAFLKNAEHLGISTCLFATTQEAIAYCRDKGLIHDR
;
A
#
# COMPACT_ATOMS: atom_id res chain seq x y z
N MET A 1 -14.21 -2.17 -9.13
CA MET A 1 -14.32 -1.74 -7.73
C MET A 1 -13.80 -2.90 -6.88
N ALA A 2 -12.85 -2.65 -5.98
CA ALA A 2 -12.19 -3.72 -5.22
C ALA A 2 -13.05 -4.18 -4.03
N GLU A 3 -14.16 -4.88 -4.29
CA GLU A 3 -14.93 -5.49 -3.22
C GLU A 3 -14.19 -6.71 -2.67
N SER A 4 -13.95 -6.74 -1.37
CA SER A 4 -13.48 -7.94 -0.68
C SER A 4 -14.64 -8.95 -0.66
N ASN A 5 -14.59 -9.91 -1.58
CA ASN A 5 -15.52 -11.05 -1.65
C ASN A 5 -15.02 -12.21 -0.78
N THR A 6 -14.87 -11.99 0.51
CA THR A 6 -14.72 -13.07 1.48
C THR A 6 -16.08 -13.74 1.69
N LEU A 7 -16.10 -15.07 1.55
CA LEU A 7 -17.31 -15.90 1.55
C LEU A 7 -18.09 -15.87 2.88
N ASP A 8 -17.46 -15.42 3.97
CA ASP A 8 -18.03 -15.46 5.33
C ASP A 8 -18.46 -14.07 5.87
N GLY A 9 -18.62 -13.06 5.01
CA GLY A 9 -18.97 -11.69 5.43
C GLY A 9 -17.83 -10.93 6.12
N ASN A 10 -16.62 -11.49 6.12
CA ASN A 10 -15.44 -10.94 6.77
C ASN A 10 -14.69 -9.99 5.82
N LYS A 11 -15.20 -8.77 5.62
CA LYS A 11 -14.63 -7.81 4.66
C LYS A 11 -13.15 -7.52 4.99
N ASN A 12 -12.25 -7.81 4.06
CA ASN A 12 -10.84 -7.41 4.13
C ASN A 12 -10.78 -5.88 4.27
N PRO A 13 -10.24 -5.35 5.38
CA PRO A 13 -10.22 -3.91 5.60
C PRO A 13 -9.26 -3.23 4.61
N PHE A 14 -9.69 -2.11 4.04
CA PHE A 14 -8.85 -1.26 3.21
C PHE A 14 -8.22 -0.14 4.05
N PHE A 15 -6.91 0.04 3.89
CA PHE A 15 -6.15 1.15 4.49
C PHE A 15 -5.54 2.01 3.39
N TYR A 16 -5.91 3.28 3.34
CA TYR A 16 -5.40 4.25 2.38
C TYR A 16 -4.34 5.12 3.05
N VAL A 17 -3.06 4.82 2.80
CA VAL A 17 -1.94 5.55 3.40
C VAL A 17 -1.38 6.56 2.40
N SER A 18 -1.49 7.84 2.72
CA SER A 18 -1.06 8.94 1.84
C SER A 18 -0.11 9.90 2.55
N SER A 19 0.81 10.46 1.78
CA SER A 19 1.64 11.60 2.20
C SER A 19 0.90 12.93 2.13
N SER A 20 -0.33 12.94 1.58
CA SER A 20 -1.18 14.15 1.53
C SER A 20 -1.60 14.61 2.92
N GLU A 21 -1.84 15.91 3.05
CA GLU A 21 -2.22 16.54 4.31
C GLU A 21 -3.68 16.25 4.71
N TRP A 22 -3.94 16.31 6.03
CA TRP A 22 -5.24 15.95 6.61
C TRP A 22 -6.42 16.81 6.15
N ASN A 23 -6.17 18.05 5.72
CA ASN A 23 -7.20 18.94 5.16
C ASN A 23 -7.80 18.42 3.84
N LEU A 24 -7.17 17.46 3.16
CA LEU A 24 -7.75 16.80 1.98
C LEU A 24 -8.75 15.68 2.33
N TYR A 25 -8.99 15.39 3.60
CA TYR A 25 -9.84 14.27 4.01
C TYR A 25 -11.26 14.32 3.41
N ASP A 26 -11.96 15.45 3.53
CA ASP A 26 -13.35 15.58 3.05
C ASP A 26 -13.43 15.45 1.52
N TYR A 27 -12.43 15.99 0.82
CA TYR A 27 -12.31 15.85 -0.63
C TYR A 27 -12.08 14.39 -1.03
N LEU A 28 -11.09 13.72 -0.42
CA LEU A 28 -10.75 12.33 -0.74
C LEU A 28 -11.91 11.39 -0.41
N SER A 29 -12.57 11.57 0.74
CA SER A 29 -13.71 10.73 1.12
C SER A 29 -14.88 10.87 0.15
N THR A 30 -15.13 12.08 -0.36
CA THR A 30 -16.15 12.32 -1.39
C THR A 30 -15.76 11.64 -2.70
N VAL A 31 -14.57 11.91 -3.24
CA VAL A 31 -14.09 11.31 -4.50
C VAL A 31 -14.12 9.79 -4.45
N PHE A 32 -13.70 9.18 -3.34
CA PHE A 32 -13.68 7.72 -3.19
C PHE A 32 -15.09 7.14 -3.19
N ARG A 33 -16.06 7.83 -2.57
CA ARG A 33 -17.46 7.42 -2.60
C ARG A 33 -18.06 7.53 -4.01
N GLU A 34 -17.82 8.65 -4.70
CA GLU A 34 -18.36 8.86 -6.05
C GLU A 34 -17.78 7.88 -7.08
N HIS A 35 -16.53 7.43 -6.91
CA HIS A 35 -15.91 6.42 -7.76
C HIS A 35 -16.06 4.98 -7.25
N GLU A 36 -16.91 4.76 -6.24
CA GLU A 36 -17.21 3.44 -5.69
C GLU A 36 -15.95 2.66 -5.28
N LEU A 37 -14.96 3.40 -4.76
CA LEU A 37 -13.79 2.80 -4.15
C LEU A 37 -14.19 2.16 -2.82
N PRO A 38 -13.49 1.08 -2.40
CA PRO A 38 -13.82 0.39 -1.17
C PRO A 38 -13.81 1.33 0.04
N LYS A 39 -14.76 1.13 0.96
CA LYS A 39 -14.72 1.83 2.23
C LYS A 39 -13.48 1.39 3.00
N GLY A 40 -12.74 2.34 3.56
CA GLY A 40 -11.49 2.08 4.25
C GLY A 40 -11.05 3.21 5.18
N VAL A 41 -9.99 2.97 5.94
CA VAL A 41 -9.40 3.94 6.86
C VAL A 41 -8.36 4.77 6.12
N PHE A 42 -8.46 6.10 6.20
CA PHE A 42 -7.47 7.02 5.64
C PHE A 42 -6.41 7.39 6.68
N LEU A 43 -5.14 7.15 6.36
CA LEU A 43 -3.99 7.58 7.15
C LEU A 43 -3.24 8.67 6.38
N LEU A 44 -3.58 9.92 6.69
CA LEU A 44 -3.02 11.13 6.08
C LEU A 44 -1.91 11.75 6.94
N HIS A 45 -1.16 12.68 6.37
CA HIS A 45 -0.15 13.46 7.08
C HIS A 45 -0.77 14.56 7.95
N THR A 46 -0.43 14.61 9.24
CA THR A 46 -0.98 15.60 10.18
C THR A 46 -0.20 16.91 10.10
N LEU A 47 -0.88 18.00 9.75
CA LEU A 47 -0.33 19.36 9.67
C LEU A 47 0.12 19.95 11.04
N LYS A 48 -0.51 19.57 12.15
CA LYS A 48 -0.46 20.32 13.42
C LYS A 48 0.78 20.15 14.29
N TYR A 49 1.66 19.17 14.04
CA TYR A 49 2.86 18.94 14.89
C TYR A 49 4.15 19.61 14.38
N LEU A 50 4.09 20.30 13.24
CA LEU A 50 5.27 20.93 12.62
C LEU A 50 5.73 22.25 13.28
N LYS A 51 5.00 22.80 14.25
CA LYS A 51 5.50 23.96 15.02
C LYS A 51 6.57 23.62 16.06
N SER A 52 6.79 22.34 16.40
CA SER A 52 7.73 21.93 17.45
C SER A 52 8.93 21.10 16.98
N PHE A 53 8.98 20.66 15.73
CA PHE A 53 10.01 19.73 15.24
C PHE A 53 10.69 20.21 13.96
N VAL A 54 11.01 21.51 13.91
CA VAL A 54 11.89 22.08 12.88
C VAL A 54 13.35 21.75 13.23
N THR A 55 13.67 20.46 13.38
CA THR A 55 15.06 19.95 13.50
C THR A 55 15.11 18.48 13.08
N THR A 56 14.82 18.17 11.82
CA THR A 56 15.54 17.18 10.98
C THR A 56 14.76 17.00 9.68
N GLY A 57 15.44 17.14 8.53
CA GLY A 57 14.87 16.98 7.18
C GLY A 57 14.46 15.55 6.85
N LYS A 58 13.54 14.97 7.63
CA LYS A 58 13.04 13.60 7.52
C LYS A 58 11.82 13.60 6.61
N SER A 59 12.12 13.47 5.32
CA SER A 59 11.18 13.50 4.19
C SER A 59 9.95 12.61 4.40
N GLY A 60 8.80 12.98 3.83
CA GLY A 60 7.49 12.32 4.03
C GLY A 60 7.45 10.79 3.85
N HIS A 61 8.49 10.19 3.28
CA HIS A 61 8.74 8.74 3.21
C HIS A 61 8.83 8.07 4.59
N GLU A 62 9.54 8.67 5.55
CA GLU A 62 9.61 8.13 6.92
C GLU A 62 8.21 8.10 7.57
N GLY A 63 7.39 9.11 7.25
CA GLY A 63 6.00 9.18 7.72
C GLY A 63 5.12 8.07 7.15
N LYS A 64 5.23 7.75 5.85
CA LYS A 64 4.44 6.67 5.23
C LYS A 64 4.86 5.30 5.77
N LEU A 65 6.16 5.04 5.90
CA LEU A 65 6.67 3.83 6.53
C LEU A 65 6.12 3.67 7.95
N PHE A 66 6.19 4.70 8.79
CA PHE A 66 5.68 4.65 10.16
C PHE A 66 4.16 4.37 10.23
N ARG A 67 3.37 4.98 9.34
CA ARG A 67 1.92 4.73 9.27
C ARG A 67 1.61 3.29 8.90
N ILE A 68 2.31 2.72 7.92
CA ILE A 68 2.14 1.31 7.52
C ILE A 68 2.53 0.38 8.68
N ALA A 69 3.69 0.61 9.31
CA ALA A 69 4.15 -0.20 10.43
C ALA A 69 3.15 -0.20 11.60
N ARG A 70 2.52 0.94 11.90
CA ARG A 70 1.48 1.02 12.94
C ARG A 70 0.26 0.16 12.65
N ILE A 71 -0.16 0.06 11.38
CA ILE A 71 -1.27 -0.82 10.99
C ILE A 71 -0.87 -2.27 11.23
N ILE A 72 0.30 -2.68 10.74
CA ILE A 72 0.79 -4.06 10.86
C ILE A 72 0.91 -4.48 12.34
N ILE A 73 1.42 -3.59 13.20
CA ILE A 73 1.52 -3.84 14.64
C ILE A 73 0.13 -3.93 15.31
N ALA A 74 -0.85 -3.15 14.84
CA ALA A 74 -2.20 -3.16 15.40
C ALA A 74 -2.99 -4.43 15.07
N PHE A 75 -2.60 -5.16 14.02
CA PHE A 75 -3.25 -6.39 13.57
C PHE A 75 -2.21 -7.53 13.39
N PRO A 76 -1.68 -8.05 14.51
CA PRO A 76 -0.55 -9.00 14.48
C PRO A 76 -0.89 -10.33 13.79
N GLU A 77 -2.16 -10.76 13.85
CA GLU A 77 -2.62 -12.03 13.28
C GLU A 77 -3.00 -11.93 11.79
N ASN A 78 -2.92 -10.74 11.20
CA ASN A 78 -3.33 -10.51 9.82
C ASN A 78 -2.11 -10.49 8.87
N GLN A 79 -2.32 -11.03 7.67
CA GLN A 79 -1.44 -10.81 6.53
C GLN A 79 -1.97 -9.67 5.65
N PHE A 80 -1.04 -8.95 5.03
CA PHE A 80 -1.30 -7.75 4.26
C PHE A 80 -0.85 -7.90 2.81
N VAL A 81 -1.64 -7.28 1.93
CA VAL A 81 -1.26 -7.02 0.54
C VAL A 81 -0.94 -5.52 0.42
N LEU A 82 0.29 -5.21 0.02
CA LEU A 82 0.72 -3.82 -0.18
C LEU A 82 0.52 -3.46 -1.66
N LEU A 83 -0.29 -2.44 -1.93
CA LEU A 83 -0.57 -1.94 -3.28
C LEU A 83 -0.10 -0.48 -3.40
N GLY A 84 0.65 -0.17 -4.45
CA GLY A 84 1.20 1.17 -4.67
C GLY A 84 1.68 1.38 -6.10
N ASP A 85 2.49 2.41 -6.32
CA ASP A 85 3.06 2.75 -7.62
C ASP A 85 4.51 3.22 -7.51
N ASN A 86 5.24 3.16 -8.62
CA ASN A 86 6.65 3.57 -8.64
C ASN A 86 6.89 5.05 -9.01
N SER A 87 5.86 5.91 -9.10
CA SER A 87 6.09 7.36 -9.22
C SER A 87 6.65 7.93 -7.93
N GLN A 88 6.25 7.35 -6.79
CA GLN A 88 6.73 7.65 -5.45
C GLN A 88 7.72 6.58 -4.97
N ARG A 89 8.07 6.60 -3.68
CA ARG A 89 9.01 5.63 -3.07
C ARG A 89 8.30 4.40 -2.48
N ASP A 90 7.13 4.03 -3.01
CA ASP A 90 6.39 2.86 -2.52
C ASP A 90 7.19 1.55 -2.64
N PRO A 91 7.91 1.27 -3.75
CA PRO A 91 8.72 0.05 -3.84
C PRO A 91 9.75 -0.07 -2.72
N GLU A 92 10.44 1.03 -2.41
CA GLU A 92 11.44 1.08 -1.34
C GLU A 92 10.80 0.93 0.04
N ILE A 93 9.72 1.66 0.31
CA ILE A 93 9.01 1.59 1.60
C ILE A 93 8.44 0.19 1.83
N TYR A 94 7.87 -0.43 0.79
CA TYR A 94 7.28 -1.76 0.89
C TYR A 94 8.34 -2.85 1.07
N ALA A 95 9.50 -2.72 0.41
CA ALA A 95 10.64 -3.61 0.66
C ALA A 95 11.16 -3.50 2.11
N ALA A 96 11.30 -2.29 2.65
CA ALA A 96 11.73 -2.09 4.04
C ALA A 96 10.69 -2.64 5.05
N ILE A 97 9.39 -2.51 4.74
CA ILE A 97 8.32 -3.10 5.55
C ILE A 97 8.37 -4.64 5.48
N ALA A 98 8.57 -5.20 4.31
CA ALA A 98 8.73 -6.64 4.10
C ALA A 98 9.92 -7.22 4.87
N GLU A 99 11.07 -6.54 4.87
CA GLU A 99 12.25 -6.93 5.66
C GLU A 99 11.95 -6.95 7.16
N LYS A 100 11.15 -6.00 7.65
CA LYS A 100 10.82 -5.89 9.07
C LYS A 100 9.69 -6.81 9.53
N TYR A 101 8.73 -7.11 8.66
CA TYR A 101 7.52 -7.88 8.96
C TYR A 101 7.26 -9.00 7.93
N PRO A 102 8.23 -9.88 7.63
CA PRO A 102 8.15 -10.79 6.48
C PRO A 102 6.99 -11.79 6.58
N GLN A 103 6.58 -12.17 7.79
CA GLN A 103 5.48 -13.12 8.01
C GLN A 103 4.09 -12.49 7.83
N GLN A 104 4.01 -11.15 7.88
CA GLN A 104 2.74 -10.41 7.80
C GLN A 104 2.51 -9.79 6.42
N ILE A 105 3.48 -9.85 5.50
CA ILE A 105 3.30 -9.36 4.13
C ILE A 105 3.15 -10.56 3.19
N ALA A 106 1.97 -10.73 2.62
CA ALA A 106 1.72 -11.82 1.68
C ALA A 106 2.10 -11.43 0.25
N HIS A 107 1.73 -10.21 -0.17
CA HIS A 107 1.98 -9.73 -1.53
C HIS A 107 2.37 -8.26 -1.59
N ILE A 108 3.21 -7.92 -2.59
CA ILE A 108 3.52 -6.54 -2.97
C ILE A 108 3.18 -6.32 -4.44
N LEU A 109 2.23 -5.44 -4.71
CA LEU A 109 1.80 -5.06 -6.05
C LEU A 109 2.18 -3.59 -6.31
N ILE A 110 2.98 -3.35 -7.34
CA ILE A 110 3.40 -2.01 -7.76
C ILE A 110 2.93 -1.75 -9.18
N ARG A 111 2.21 -0.64 -9.37
CA ARG A 111 1.92 -0.10 -10.70
C ARG A 111 3.16 0.60 -11.26
N ASN A 112 3.59 0.17 -12.44
CA ASN A 112 4.67 0.80 -13.18
C ASN A 112 4.16 2.03 -13.94
N VAL A 113 4.22 3.20 -13.30
CA VAL A 113 3.85 4.50 -13.86
C VAL A 113 5.06 5.28 -14.37
N SER A 114 6.25 5.04 -13.80
CA SER A 114 7.52 5.70 -14.13
C SER A 114 8.52 4.67 -14.68
N ARG A 115 8.61 4.57 -16.01
CA ARG A 115 9.46 3.56 -16.69
C ARG A 115 10.95 3.71 -16.34
N ASP A 116 11.42 4.94 -16.14
CA ASP A 116 12.78 5.25 -15.72
C ASP A 116 13.14 4.64 -14.35
N LYS A 117 12.14 4.39 -13.50
CA LYS A 117 12.28 3.79 -12.17
C LYS A 117 12.06 2.28 -12.16
N GLU A 118 11.75 1.66 -13.29
CA GLU A 118 11.43 0.24 -13.37
C GLU A 118 12.58 -0.64 -12.86
N THR A 119 13.81 -0.39 -13.28
CA THR A 119 14.97 -1.19 -12.84
C THR A 119 15.16 -1.13 -11.33
N ALA A 120 15.07 0.07 -10.74
CA ALA A 120 15.15 0.23 -9.28
C ALA A 120 13.97 -0.46 -8.58
N THR A 121 12.76 -0.35 -9.13
CA THR A 121 11.56 -1.01 -8.62
C THR A 121 11.75 -2.53 -8.57
N ARG A 122 12.26 -3.14 -9.64
CA ARG A 122 12.53 -4.58 -9.70
C ARG A 122 13.57 -5.01 -8.68
N ALA A 123 14.59 -4.21 -8.42
CA ALA A 123 15.58 -4.51 -7.38
C ALA A 123 14.93 -4.58 -5.98
N PHE A 124 14.06 -3.62 -5.63
CA PHE A 124 13.33 -3.66 -4.36
C PHE A 124 12.38 -4.86 -4.26
N LEU A 125 11.65 -5.18 -5.33
CA LEU A 125 10.75 -6.33 -5.34
C LEU A 125 11.53 -7.65 -5.18
N LYS A 126 12.70 -7.78 -5.82
CA LYS A 126 13.55 -8.96 -5.69
C LYS A 126 14.03 -9.19 -4.24
N ASN A 127 14.30 -8.12 -3.49
CA ASN A 127 14.63 -8.26 -2.07
C ASN A 127 13.47 -8.86 -1.28
N ALA A 128 12.23 -8.41 -1.54
CA ALA A 128 11.05 -8.99 -0.91
C ALA A 128 10.82 -10.46 -1.34
N GLU A 129 11.07 -10.80 -2.59
CA GLU A 129 10.98 -12.18 -3.10
C GLU A 129 11.94 -13.13 -2.38
N HIS A 130 13.17 -12.69 -2.06
CA HIS A 130 14.10 -13.48 -1.26
C HIS A 130 13.60 -13.77 0.16
N LEU A 131 12.61 -13.02 0.66
CA LEU A 131 11.94 -13.26 1.95
C LEU A 131 10.72 -14.18 1.81
N GLY A 132 10.45 -14.72 0.61
CA GLY A 132 9.28 -15.56 0.33
C GLY A 132 8.00 -14.79 0.00
N ILE A 133 8.08 -13.46 -0.18
CA ILE A 133 6.92 -12.61 -0.45
C ILE A 133 6.66 -12.58 -1.96
N SER A 134 5.42 -12.83 -2.35
CA SER A 134 5.04 -12.79 -3.76
C SER A 134 4.92 -11.34 -4.25
N THR A 135 5.52 -11.01 -5.40
CA THR A 135 5.45 -9.64 -5.94
C THR A 135 4.85 -9.56 -7.34
N CYS A 136 4.37 -8.38 -7.72
CA CYS A 136 3.88 -8.07 -9.06
C CYS A 136 4.22 -6.63 -9.42
N LEU A 137 4.99 -6.44 -10.50
CA LEU A 137 5.12 -5.15 -11.19
C LEU A 137 4.23 -5.18 -12.43
N PHE A 138 3.21 -4.34 -12.49
CA PHE A 138 2.21 -4.34 -13.55
C PHE A 138 2.06 -2.98 -14.22
N ALA A 139 1.77 -2.96 -15.52
CA ALA A 139 1.49 -1.74 -16.28
C ALA A 139 -0.01 -1.48 -16.43
N THR A 140 -0.80 -2.54 -16.54
CA THR A 140 -2.25 -2.46 -16.82
C THR A 140 -3.08 -3.03 -15.67
N THR A 141 -4.32 -2.55 -15.53
CA THR A 141 -5.27 -3.08 -14.55
C THR A 141 -5.56 -4.57 -14.81
N GLN A 142 -5.58 -4.98 -16.08
CA GLN A 142 -5.78 -6.36 -16.49
C GLN A 142 -4.67 -7.29 -15.98
N GLU A 143 -3.40 -6.86 -16.03
CA GLU A 143 -2.28 -7.61 -15.46
C GLU A 143 -2.42 -7.77 -13.94
N ALA A 144 -2.78 -6.69 -13.22
CA ALA A 144 -3.00 -6.76 -11.78
C ALA A 144 -4.15 -7.73 -11.42
N ILE A 145 -5.26 -7.66 -12.15
CA ILE A 145 -6.40 -8.57 -11.96
C ILE A 145 -5.99 -10.02 -12.25
N ALA A 146 -5.27 -10.27 -13.34
CA ALA A 146 -4.80 -11.62 -13.69
C ALA A 146 -3.90 -12.19 -12.58
N TYR A 147 -2.96 -11.39 -12.06
CA TYR A 147 -2.13 -11.78 -10.92
C TYR A 147 -2.97 -12.09 -9.68
N CYS A 148 -3.91 -11.19 -9.31
CA CYS A 148 -4.76 -11.40 -8.14
C CYS A 148 -5.61 -12.67 -8.25
N ARG A 149 -6.11 -13.01 -9.45
CA ARG A 149 -6.83 -14.28 -9.68
C ARG A 149 -5.92 -15.49 -9.54
N ASP A 150 -4.76 -15.47 -10.19
CA ASP A 150 -3.76 -16.55 -10.10
C ASP A 150 -3.36 -16.85 -8.65
N LYS A 151 -3.26 -15.81 -7.83
CA LYS A 151 -2.92 -15.92 -6.40
C LYS A 151 -4.13 -16.13 -5.48
N GLY A 152 -5.34 -16.25 -6.02
CA GLY A 152 -6.56 -16.45 -5.23
C GLY A 152 -6.93 -15.25 -4.33
N LEU A 153 -6.42 -14.05 -4.62
CA LEU A 153 -6.72 -12.83 -3.89
C LEU A 153 -8.11 -12.27 -4.24
N ILE A 154 -8.58 -12.59 -5.45
CA ILE A 154 -9.93 -12.26 -5.92
C ILE A 154 -10.53 -13.48 -6.64
N HIS A 155 -11.85 -13.64 -6.54
CA HIS A 155 -12.60 -14.67 -7.23
C HIS A 155 -13.50 -14.06 -8.29
N ASP A 156 -13.71 -14.79 -9.39
CA ASP A 156 -14.74 -14.43 -10.37
C ASP A 156 -16.13 -14.62 -9.76
N ARG A 157 -17.07 -13.74 -10.15
CA ARG A 157 -18.49 -13.86 -9.77
C ARG A 157 -19.19 -14.88 -10.65
#